data_AF-A0A8X6G251-F1
#
_entry.id   AF-A0A8X6G251-F1
#
_cell.length_a   1.000
_cell.length_b   1.000
_cell.length_c   1.000
_cell.angle_alpha   90.00
_cell.angle_beta   90.00
_cell.angle_gamma   90.00
#
_symmetry.space_group_name_H-M   'P 1'
#
loop_
_entity.id
_entity.type
_entity.pdbx_description
1 polymer ?
#
loop_
_entity_poly.entity_id
_entity_poly.type
_entity_poly.pdbx_seq_one_letter_code
_entity_poly.pdbx_strand_id
1 'polypeptide(L)' 'MKIFCQTGFSKTICTEKGTNLTAQLTEAFQDVLGVSPRFSTPGHPESMGAVERSNDIERYVEQKYSRAWK' A
#
# COMPACT_ATOMS: atom_id res chain seq x y z
N MET A 1 10.28 -9.51 1.59
CA MET A 1 10.81 -9.44 0.21
C MET A 1 9.87 -9.89 -0.90
N LYS A 2 8.86 -10.76 -0.66
CA LYS A 2 7.99 -11.32 -1.72
C LYS A 2 7.44 -10.30 -2.73
N ILE A 3 6.89 -9.18 -2.25
CA ILE A 3 6.33 -8.12 -3.10
C ILE A 3 7.43 -7.49 -3.99
N PHE A 4 8.54 -7.06 -3.40
CA PHE A 4 9.66 -6.45 -4.14
C PHE A 4 10.30 -7.38 -5.17
N CYS A 5 10.33 -8.69 -4.92
CA CYS A 5 10.82 -9.66 -5.91
C CYS A 5 9.89 -9.79 -7.13
N GLN A 6 8.60 -9.48 -6.98
CA GLN A 6 7.60 -9.57 -8.03
C GLN A 6 7.43 -8.25 -8.79
N THR A 7 7.50 -7.12 -8.08
CA THR A 7 7.23 -5.79 -8.63
C THR A 7 8.50 -4.99 -8.90
N GLY A 8 9.65 -5.45 -8.42
CA GLY A 8 10.89 -4.68 -8.35
C GLY A 8 10.88 -3.64 -7.23
N PHE A 9 11.95 -2.86 -7.17
CA PHE A 9 12.10 -1.73 -6.25
C PHE A 9 11.70 -0.44 -6.95
N SER A 10 10.75 0.29 -6.37
CA SER A 10 10.34 1.60 -6.88
C SER A 10 11.36 2.67 -6.48
N LYS A 11 11.30 3.86 -7.10
CA LYS A 11 12.05 5.05 -6.64
C LYS A 11 11.31 5.81 -5.53
N THR A 12 10.00 5.63 -5.46
CA THR A 12 9.11 6.37 -4.56
C THR A 12 8.00 5.43 -4.11
N ILE A 13 7.60 5.55 -2.85
CA ILE A 13 6.44 4.86 -2.29
C ILE A 13 5.44 5.92 -1.81
N CYS A 14 4.26 5.98 -2.43
CA CYS A 14 3.18 6.85 -1.99
C CYS A 14 2.35 6.13 -0.95
N THR A 15 2.14 6.73 0.22
CA THR A 15 1.43 6.08 1.32
C THR A 15 0.79 7.07 2.28
N GLU A 16 -0.06 6.61 3.19
CA GLU A 16 -0.65 7.43 4.24
C GLU A 16 0.28 7.60 5.45
N LYS A 17 -0.07 8.49 6.38
CA LYS A 17 0.72 8.73 7.61
C LYS A 17 0.40 7.72 8.74
N GLY A 18 0.06 6.49 8.38
CA GLY A 18 -0.19 5.43 9.34
C GLY A 18 1.06 5.15 10.19
N THR A 19 0.88 4.82 11.47
CA THR A 19 2.00 4.64 12.43
C THR A 19 2.97 3.54 12.01
N ASN A 20 2.49 2.49 11.35
CA ASN A 20 3.34 1.43 10.80
C ASN A 20 4.26 1.92 9.66
N LEU A 21 3.87 3.00 8.98
CA LEU A 21 4.57 3.55 7.82
C LEU A 21 5.52 4.69 8.20
N THR A 22 5.37 5.23 9.41
CA THR A 22 6.23 6.25 10.01
C THR A 22 7.07 5.71 11.18
N ALA A 23 6.98 4.41 11.47
CA ALA A 23 7.81 3.75 12.47
C ALA A 23 9.29 3.75 12.04
N GLN A 24 10.20 3.89 13.01
CA GLN A 24 11.65 3.90 12.76
C GLN A 24 12.16 2.68 11.99
N LEU A 25 11.56 1.50 12.25
CA LEU A 25 11.91 0.28 11.51
C LEU A 25 11.58 0.42 10.02
N THR A 26 10.43 1.01 9.70
CA THR A 26 9.97 1.19 8.32
C THR A 26 10.78 2.26 7.61
N GLU A 27 11.16 3.33 8.31
CA GLU A 27 12.07 4.36 7.81
C GLU A 27 13.45 3.78 7.48
N ALA A 28 14.07 3.03 8.41
CA ALA A 28 15.34 2.36 8.18
C ALA A 28 15.27 1.36 7.00
N PHE A 29 14.13 0.68 6.84
CA PHE A 29 13.90 -0.19 5.69
C PHE A 29 13.80 0.60 4.38
N GLN A 30 13.12 1.74 4.37
CA GLN A 30 13.04 2.64 3.20
C GLN A 30 14.42 3.16 2.78
N ASP A 31 15.27 3.50 3.75
CA ASP A 31 16.65 3.93 3.52
C ASP A 31 17.49 2.84 2.86
N VAL A 32 17.40 1.59 3.35
CA VAL A 32 18.08 0.42 2.75
C VAL A 32 17.61 0.18 1.32
N LEU A 33 16.32 0.40 1.06
CA LEU A 33 15.74 0.26 -0.27
C LEU A 33 16.04 1.44 -1.21
N GLY A 34 16.55 2.56 -0.68
CA GLY A 34 16.79 3.78 -1.45
C GLY A 34 15.51 4.45 -1.99
N VAL A 35 14.38 4.26 -1.30
CA VAL A 35 13.08 4.83 -1.69
C VAL A 35 12.79 6.12 -0.94
N SER A 36 12.30 7.13 -1.66
CA SER A 36 11.75 8.33 -1.03
C SER A 36 10.26 8.13 -0.77
N PRO A 37 9.79 8.08 0.49
CA PRO A 37 8.36 8.03 0.78
C PRO A 37 7.69 9.37 0.41
N ARG A 38 6.45 9.30 -0.09
CA ARG A 38 5.56 10.45 -0.29
C ARG A 38 4.29 10.21 0.51
N PHE A 39 4.11 10.99 1.57
CA PHE A 39 2.93 10.87 2.42
C PHE A 39 1.75 11.67 1.87
N SER A 40 0.54 11.12 1.98
CA SER A 40 -0.69 11.88 1.72
C SER A 40 -0.85 13.05 2.68
N THR A 41 -1.57 14.07 2.21
CA THR A 41 -2.00 15.18 3.05
C THR A 41 -3.03 14.67 4.06
N PRO A 42 -2.90 14.99 5.36
CA PRO A 42 -3.91 14.64 6.35
C PRO A 42 -5.29 15.18 5.96
N GLY A 43 -6.32 14.35 6.09
CA GLY A 43 -7.70 14.72 5.71
C GLY A 43 -7.99 14.68 4.20
N HIS A 44 -7.07 14.17 3.39
CA HIS A 44 -7.21 14.04 1.93
C HIS A 44 -7.13 12.55 1.53
N PRO A 45 -8.21 11.75 1.72
CA PRO A 45 -8.23 10.31 1.45
C PRO A 45 -8.14 9.97 -0.04
N GLU A 46 -8.67 10.82 -0.92
CA GLU A 46 -8.55 10.70 -2.38
C GLU A 46 -7.10 10.65 -2.88
N SER A 47 -6.13 11.14 -2.09
CA SER A 47 -4.69 10.94 -2.32
C SER A 47 -4.28 9.45 -2.39
N MET A 48 -5.08 8.56 -1.80
CA MET A 48 -4.87 7.10 -1.77
C MET A 48 -5.87 6.33 -2.64
N GLY A 49 -6.58 7.01 -3.54
CA GLY A 49 -7.68 6.43 -4.31
C GLY A 49 -7.33 5.18 -5.13
N ALA A 50 -6.08 5.01 -5.57
CA ALA A 50 -5.65 3.81 -6.28
C ALA A 50 -5.69 2.55 -5.39
N VAL A 51 -5.25 2.68 -4.14
CA VAL A 51 -5.27 1.59 -3.15
C VAL A 51 -6.72 1.34 -2.71
N GLU A 52 -7.48 2.40 -2.43
CA GLU A 52 -8.89 2.29 -2.05
C GLU A 52 -9.71 1.56 -3.14
N ARG A 53 -9.52 1.95 -4.40
CA ARG A 53 -10.20 1.30 -5.54
C ARG A 53 -9.80 -0.17 -5.67
N SER A 54 -8.53 -0.50 -5.43
CA SER A 54 -8.05 -1.88 -5.49
C SER A 54 -8.68 -2.74 -4.40
N ASN A 55 -8.79 -2.21 -3.18
CA ASN A 55 -9.45 -2.88 -2.06
C ASN A 55 -10.94 -3.14 -2.34
N ASP A 56 -11.64 -2.21 -2.98
CA ASP A 56 -13.04 -2.40 -3.37
C ASP A 56 -13.20 -3.52 -4.41
N ILE A 57 -12.29 -3.58 -5.38
CA ILE A 57 -12.28 -4.66 -6.39
C ILE A 57 -12.02 -6.00 -5.70
N GLU A 58 -11.05 -6.07 -4.78
CA GLU A 58 -10.75 -7.27 -4.01
C GLU A 58 -11.97 -7.75 -3.22
N ARG A 59 -12.63 -6.85 -2.48
CA ARG A 59 -13.87 -7.16 -1.74
C ARG A 59 -14.98 -7.64 -2.64
N TYR A 60 -15.15 -7.03 -3.82
CA TYR A 60 -16.16 -7.44 -4.79
C TYR A 60 -15.89 -8.87 -5.30
N VAL A 61 -14.65 -9.17 -5.67
CA VAL A 61 -14.22 -10.50 -6.11
C VAL A 61 -14.46 -11.52 -5.00
N GLU A 62 -14.03 -11.22 -3.77
CA GLU A 62 -14.24 -12.09 -2.62
C GLU A 62 -15.73 -12.36 -2.41
N GLN A 63 -16.60 -11.36 -2.38
CA GLN A 63 -18.04 -11.56 -2.18
C GLN A 63 -18.69 -12.38 -3.31
N LYS A 64 -18.29 -12.14 -4.56
CA LYS A 64 -18.84 -12.82 -5.72
C LYS A 64 -18.45 -14.29 -5.75
N TYR A 65 -17.19 -14.60 -5.47
CA TYR A 65 -16.66 -15.95 -5.64
C TYR A 65 -16.62 -16.76 -4.33
N SER A 66 -16.56 -16.15 -3.14
CA SER A 66 -16.70 -16.91 -1.86
C SER A 66 -18.10 -17.48 -1.67
N ARG A 67 -19.14 -16.85 -2.24
CA ARG A 67 -20.51 -17.38 -2.28
C ARG A 67 -20.71 -18.53 -3.28
N ALA A 68 -19.78 -18.72 -4.22
CA ALA A 68 -19.85 -19.80 -5.21
C ALA A 68 -19.27 -21.13 -4.68
N TRP A 69 -18.62 -21.12 -3.51
CA TRP A 69 -17.95 -22.27 -2.89
C TRP A 69 -18.49 -22.62 -1.50
N LYS A 70 -19.73 -22.21 -1.19
CA LYS A 70 -20.52 -22.66 -0.04
C LYS A 70 -21.80 -23.31 -0.54
#